data_AF-A0A9D6YAL5-F1
#
_entry.id   AF-A0A9D6YAL5-F1
#
_cell.length_a   1.000
_cell.length_b   1.000
_cell.length_c   1.000
_cell.angle_alpha   90.00
_cell.angle_beta   90.00
_cell.angle_gamma   90.00
#
_symmetry.space_group_name_H-M   'P 1'
#
loop_
_entity.id
_entity.type
_entity.pdbx_description
1 polymer ?
#
loop_
_entity_poly.entity_id
_entity_poly.type
_entity_poly.pdbx_seq_one_letter_code
_entity_poly.pdbx_strand_id
1 'polypeptide(L)'
;MSYLPSFALSYRLVQAATFEAFLEGRFDSRDVQNWAGLLRQYERRMQAFGAELLRVVGGGFGRGPPRLSALWPYLKEACGSLAAATRRLVTQFNITLFARYQCHQPATAT
;
A
#
# COMPACT_ATOMS: atom_id res chain seq x y z
N MET A 1 -16.75 13.10 15.51
CA MET A 1 -16.02 11.83 15.29
C MET A 1 -15.69 11.70 13.82
N SER A 2 -14.42 11.60 13.46
CA SER A 2 -14.00 11.45 12.06
C SER A 2 -13.88 9.96 11.74
N TYR A 3 -14.78 9.47 10.89
CA TYR A 3 -14.93 8.07 10.48
C TYR A 3 -14.01 7.78 9.29
N LEU A 4 -12.87 7.11 9.52
CA LEU A 4 -12.48 5.90 8.77
C LEU A 4 -11.03 5.47 9.09
N PRO A 5 -10.83 4.60 10.11
CA PRO A 5 -9.60 3.85 10.23
C PRO A 5 -9.88 2.34 10.19
N SER A 6 -9.48 1.71 9.08
CA SER A 6 -8.94 0.34 9.16
C SER A 6 -7.53 0.29 8.56
N PHE A 7 -7.28 0.89 7.38
CA PHE A 7 -5.94 1.06 6.77
C PHE A 7 -6.01 1.87 5.45
N ALA A 8 -6.89 2.89 5.43
CA ALA A 8 -7.18 3.86 4.37
C ALA A 8 -6.59 3.58 2.97
N LEU A 9 -7.33 2.73 2.26
CA LEU A 9 -7.31 2.56 0.82
C LEU A 9 -8.32 3.52 0.21
N SER A 10 -8.13 4.84 0.33
CA SER A 10 -9.23 5.82 0.46
C SER A 10 -10.31 5.88 -0.64
N TYR A 11 -10.23 5.07 -1.71
CA TYR A 11 -11.26 4.88 -2.74
C TYR A 11 -11.35 3.43 -3.29
N ARG A 12 -11.02 2.39 -2.53
CA ARG A 12 -10.93 1.02 -3.10
C ARG A 12 -12.26 0.25 -3.12
N LEU A 13 -12.61 -0.23 -4.31
CA LEU A 13 -13.62 -1.28 -4.56
C LEU A 13 -13.19 -2.68 -4.04
N VAL A 14 -11.90 -2.89 -3.73
CA VAL A 14 -11.33 -4.22 -3.48
C VAL A 14 -10.52 -4.28 -2.18
N GLN A 15 -10.73 -5.35 -1.41
CA GLN A 15 -10.08 -5.58 -0.11
C GLN A 15 -8.55 -5.74 -0.22
N ALA A 16 -7.82 -5.36 0.83
CA ALA A 16 -6.36 -5.51 0.87
C ALA A 16 -5.92 -6.97 0.62
N ALA A 17 -6.63 -7.95 1.20
CA ALA A 17 -6.35 -9.37 1.05
C ALA A 17 -6.44 -9.84 -0.42
N THR A 18 -7.38 -9.31 -1.21
CA THR A 18 -7.50 -9.65 -2.63
C THR A 18 -6.33 -9.07 -3.45
N PHE A 19 -5.88 -7.85 -3.12
CA PHE A 19 -4.70 -7.29 -3.78
C PHE A 19 -3.41 -7.99 -3.34
N GLU A 20 -3.30 -8.38 -2.08
CA GLU A 20 -2.23 -9.22 -1.58
C GLU A 20 -2.17 -10.56 -2.32
N ALA A 21 -3.31 -11.24 -2.48
CA ALA A 21 -3.41 -12.48 -3.26
C ALA A 21 -2.93 -12.29 -4.72
N PHE A 22 -3.29 -11.17 -5.34
CA PHE A 22 -2.82 -10.83 -6.68
C PHE A 22 -1.30 -10.63 -6.74
N LEU A 23 -0.73 -9.88 -5.78
CA LEU A 23 0.73 -9.65 -5.70
C LEU A 23 1.51 -10.94 -5.38
N GLU A 24 0.85 -11.94 -4.80
CA GLU A 24 1.40 -13.29 -4.55
C GLU A 24 1.23 -14.25 -5.73
N GLY A 25 0.59 -13.83 -6.82
CA GLY A 25 0.37 -14.66 -8.00
C GLY A 25 -0.77 -15.67 -7.88
N ARG A 26 -1.67 -15.52 -6.90
CA ARG A 26 -2.87 -16.38 -6.72
C ARG A 26 -3.98 -16.04 -7.72
N PHE A 27 -3.67 -16.19 -9.01
CA PHE A 27 -4.56 -15.83 -10.13
C PHE A 27 -5.72 -16.82 -10.36
N ASP A 28 -5.68 -17.96 -9.70
CA ASP A 28 -6.76 -18.94 -9.62
C ASP A 28 -7.88 -18.54 -8.65
N SER A 29 -7.61 -17.59 -7.73
CA SER A 29 -8.63 -17.06 -6.82
C SER A 29 -9.75 -16.34 -7.58
N ARG A 30 -11.00 -16.73 -7.29
CA ARG A 30 -12.21 -16.13 -7.90
C ARG A 30 -12.27 -14.61 -7.71
N ASP A 31 -11.87 -14.13 -6.54
CA ASP A 31 -11.83 -12.68 -6.27
C ASP A 31 -10.76 -12.00 -7.11
N VAL A 32 -9.60 -12.61 -7.28
CA VAL A 32 -8.53 -12.07 -8.14
C VAL A 32 -8.97 -12.02 -9.60
N GLN A 33 -9.66 -13.05 -10.09
CA GLN A 33 -10.20 -13.10 -11.44
C GLN A 33 -11.27 -12.02 -11.68
N ASN A 34 -12.23 -11.90 -10.76
CA ASN A 34 -13.32 -10.91 -10.83
C ASN A 34 -12.78 -9.47 -10.92
N TRP A 35 -11.65 -9.20 -10.27
CA TRP A 35 -11.08 -7.86 -10.15
C TRP A 35 -9.78 -7.65 -10.93
N ALA A 36 -9.38 -8.60 -11.79
CA ALA A 36 -8.05 -8.64 -12.42
C ALA A 36 -7.65 -7.33 -13.13
N GLY A 37 -8.60 -6.70 -13.84
CA GLY A 37 -8.36 -5.42 -14.51
C GLY A 37 -8.01 -4.28 -13.54
N LEU A 38 -8.75 -4.19 -12.44
CA LEU A 38 -8.52 -3.18 -11.41
C LEU A 38 -7.24 -3.46 -10.61
N LEU A 39 -6.95 -4.74 -10.32
CA LEU A 39 -5.75 -5.17 -9.61
C LEU A 39 -4.47 -4.84 -10.41
N ARG A 40 -4.48 -5.04 -11.74
CA ARG A 40 -3.41 -4.57 -12.64
C ARG A 40 -3.24 -3.06 -12.60
N GLN A 41 -4.34 -2.29 -12.51
CA GLN A 41 -4.24 -0.84 -12.36
C GLN A 41 -3.62 -0.45 -11.02
N TYR A 42 -3.95 -1.15 -9.93
CA TYR A 42 -3.34 -0.93 -8.62
C TYR A 42 -1.85 -1.23 -8.61
N GLU A 43 -1.43 -2.34 -9.23
CA GLU A 43 -0.02 -2.64 -9.40
C GLU A 43 0.70 -1.53 -10.17
N ARG A 44 0.18 -1.08 -11.32
CA ARG A 44 0.79 0.02 -12.07
C ARG A 44 0.93 1.30 -11.25
N ARG A 45 -0.09 1.66 -10.46
CA ARG A 45 -0.03 2.84 -9.58
C ARG A 45 0.99 2.67 -8.45
N MET A 46 1.08 1.48 -7.88
CA MET A 46 2.08 1.15 -6.86
C MET A 46 3.50 1.27 -7.44
N GLN A 47 3.73 0.76 -8.65
CA GLN A 47 5.02 0.87 -9.34
C GLN A 47 5.37 2.34 -9.66
N ALA A 48 4.40 3.11 -10.16
CA ALA A 48 4.60 4.53 -10.47
C ALA A 48 4.95 5.38 -9.23
N PHE A 49 4.34 5.09 -8.07
CA PHE A 49 4.65 5.76 -6.81
C PHE A 49 5.83 5.12 -6.05
N GLY A 50 6.33 3.99 -6.53
CA GLY A 50 7.22 3.13 -5.76
C GLY A 50 8.57 3.76 -5.44
N ALA A 51 9.10 4.65 -6.29
CA ALA A 51 10.32 5.39 -5.99
C ALA A 51 10.14 6.34 -4.78
N GLU A 52 9.01 7.03 -4.70
CA GLU A 52 8.69 7.89 -3.56
C GLU A 52 8.42 7.05 -2.31
N LEU A 53 7.69 5.95 -2.46
CA LEU A 53 7.46 5.00 -1.38
C LEU A 53 8.79 4.49 -0.81
N LEU A 54 9.73 4.06 -1.65
CA LEU A 54 11.06 3.58 -1.24
C LEU A 54 11.88 4.67 -0.55
N ARG A 55 11.82 5.91 -1.02
CA ARG A 55 12.53 7.04 -0.39
C ARG A 55 12.03 7.29 1.04
N VAL A 56 10.72 7.14 1.27
CA VAL A 56 10.10 7.36 2.57
C VAL A 56 10.31 6.17 3.51
N VAL A 57 10.22 4.95 2.96
CA VAL A 57 10.24 3.68 3.68
C VAL A 57 11.67 3.20 3.97
N GLY A 58 12.61 3.46 3.07
CA GLY A 58 13.97 2.91 3.06
C GLY A 58 14.85 3.25 4.26
N GLY A 59 14.41 4.14 5.16
CA GLY A 59 15.02 4.35 6.48
C GLY A 59 14.13 3.89 7.65
N GLY A 60 12.81 3.88 7.50
CA GLY A 60 11.88 3.70 8.63
C GLY A 60 11.47 2.26 8.95
N PHE A 61 11.82 1.30 8.08
CA PHE A 61 11.59 -0.13 8.34
C PHE A 61 12.83 -0.85 8.88
N GLY A 62 13.93 -0.12 9.16
CA GLY A 62 15.16 -0.68 9.70
C GLY A 62 15.91 -1.60 8.72
N ARG A 63 15.63 -1.47 7.42
CA ARG A 63 16.21 -2.29 6.34
C ARG A 63 16.58 -1.40 5.17
N GLY A 64 17.66 -1.75 4.48
CA GLY A 64 18.06 -1.06 3.25
C GLY A 64 16.94 -1.07 2.20
N PRO A 65 16.81 -0.02 1.38
CA PRO A 65 15.74 0.09 0.41
C PRO A 65 15.85 -1.04 -0.64
N PRO A 66 14.77 -1.77 -0.96
CA PRO A 66 14.78 -2.79 -1.99
C PRO A 66 14.81 -2.16 -3.39
N ARG A 67 15.05 -2.98 -4.41
CA ARG A 67 14.71 -2.61 -5.79
C ARG A 67 13.19 -2.48 -5.92
N LEU A 68 12.74 -1.63 -6.83
CA LEU A 68 11.31 -1.40 -7.08
C LEU A 68 10.55 -2.70 -7.43
N SER A 69 11.16 -3.60 -8.20
CA SER A 69 10.59 -4.92 -8.51
C SER A 69 10.39 -5.82 -7.29
N ALA A 70 11.15 -5.60 -6.21
CA ALA A 70 11.08 -6.35 -4.96
C ALA A 70 10.29 -5.60 -3.87
N LEU A 71 9.55 -4.55 -4.24
CA LEU A 71 8.84 -3.70 -3.28
C LEU A 71 7.81 -4.49 -2.46
N TRP A 72 6.99 -5.32 -3.09
CA TRP A 72 6.00 -6.12 -2.37
C TRP A 72 6.66 -7.13 -1.41
N PRO A 73 7.59 -8.00 -1.85
CA PRO A 73 8.31 -8.90 -0.94
C PRO A 73 8.91 -8.18 0.28
N TYR A 74 9.53 -7.01 0.06
CA TYR A 74 10.07 -6.20 1.14
C TYR A 74 9.00 -5.73 2.14
N LEU A 75 7.87 -5.19 1.65
CA LEU A 75 6.78 -4.74 2.51
C LEU A 75 6.16 -5.92 3.28
N LYS A 76 6.02 -7.08 2.63
CA LYS A 76 5.51 -8.29 3.25
C LYS A 76 6.43 -8.78 4.36
N GLU A 77 7.73 -8.85 4.13
CA GLU A 77 8.68 -9.26 5.19
C GLU A 77 8.73 -8.26 6.35
N ALA A 78 8.57 -6.97 6.07
CA ALA A 78 8.63 -5.93 7.09
C ALA A 78 7.34 -5.79 7.93
N CYS A 79 6.19 -6.22 7.39
CA CYS A 79 4.87 -5.99 8.01
C CYS A 79 4.00 -7.25 8.20
N GLY A 80 4.35 -8.38 7.58
CA GLY A 80 3.59 -9.62 7.59
C GLY A 80 2.41 -9.70 6.61
N SER A 81 1.73 -8.58 6.34
CA SER A 81 0.60 -8.51 5.39
C SER A 81 0.48 -7.15 4.73
N LEU A 82 -0.28 -7.06 3.64
CA LEU A 82 -0.54 -5.80 2.95
C LEU A 82 -1.36 -4.84 3.82
N ALA A 83 -2.31 -5.36 4.59
CA ALA A 83 -3.13 -4.56 5.50
C ALA A 83 -2.29 -3.92 6.62
N ALA A 84 -1.34 -4.67 7.19
CA ALA A 84 -0.39 -4.14 8.17
C ALA A 84 0.55 -3.11 7.54
N ALA A 85 1.03 -3.37 6.31
CA ALA A 85 1.87 -2.45 5.57
C ALA A 85 1.16 -1.12 5.28
N THR A 86 -0.06 -1.15 4.75
CA THR A 86 -0.84 0.07 4.47
C THR A 86 -1.13 0.85 5.74
N ARG A 87 -1.44 0.17 6.85
CA ARG A 87 -1.60 0.82 8.15
C ARG A 87 -0.34 1.57 8.56
N ARG A 88 0.82 0.90 8.52
CA ARG A 88 2.09 1.49 8.93
C ARG A 88 2.52 2.65 8.03
N LEU A 89 2.33 2.54 6.71
CA LEU A 89 2.55 3.62 5.74
C LEU A 89 1.75 4.88 6.11
N VAL A 90 0.47 4.72 6.43
CA VAL A 90 -0.40 5.86 6.80
C VAL A 90 0.00 6.43 8.15
N THR A 91 0.13 5.58 9.19
CA THR A 91 0.30 6.05 10.56
C THR A 91 1.70 6.58 10.88
N GLN A 92 2.75 6.05 10.24
CA GLN A 92 4.13 6.43 10.54
C GLN A 92 4.74 7.36 9.49
N PHE A 93 4.30 7.24 8.24
CA PHE A 93 4.95 7.91 7.11
C PHE A 93 4.05 8.90 6.37
N ASN A 94 2.76 8.98 6.75
CA ASN A 94 1.78 9.84 6.11
C ASN A 94 1.72 9.64 4.58
N ILE A 95 1.88 8.39 4.13
CA ILE A 95 1.76 7.98 2.73
C ILE A 95 0.87 6.73 2.60
N THR A 96 0.39 6.47 1.39
CA THR A 96 -0.31 5.24 1.00
C THR A 96 0.57 4.44 0.02
N LEU A 97 0.08 3.29 -0.47
CA LEU A 97 0.75 2.56 -1.56
C LEU A 97 0.79 3.33 -2.89
N PHE A 98 -0.02 4.38 -3.05
CA PHE A 98 -0.27 5.00 -4.35
C PHE A 98 0.01 6.50 -4.41
N ALA A 99 0.04 7.17 -3.26
CA ALA A 99 0.16 8.63 -3.13
C ALA A 99 0.44 9.02 -1.68
N ARG A 100 0.78 10.28 -1.43
CA ARG A 100 0.83 10.85 -0.07
C ARG A 100 -0.55 10.87 0.57
N TYR A 101 -0.60 10.62 1.88
CA TYR A 101 -1.83 10.64 2.64
C TYR A 101 -2.16 12.08 3.05
N GLN A 102 -3.34 12.56 2.69
CA GLN A 102 -3.79 13.94 2.92
C GLN A 102 -5.04 14.02 3.81
N CYS A 103 -5.72 12.89 4.05
CA CYS A 103 -6.91 12.87 4.90
C CYS A 103 -6.48 13.03 6.37
N HIS A 104 -7.08 13.99 7.08
CA HIS A 104 -6.81 14.27 8.50
C HIS A 104 -5.40 14.80 8.80
N GLN A 105 -4.74 15.47 7.85
CA GLN A 105 -3.62 16.33 8.23
C GLN A 105 -4.17 17.44 9.16
N PRO A 106 -3.57 17.68 10.34
CA PRO A 106 -3.94 18.82 11.15
C PRO A 106 -3.80 20.07 10.29
N ALA A 107 -4.80 20.95 10.30
CA ALA A 107 -4.68 22.23 9.62
C ALA A 107 -3.43 22.90 10.15
N THR A 108 -2.45 23.15 9.28
CA THR A 108 -1.27 23.92 9.65
C THR A 108 -1.79 25.31 10.01
N ALA A 109 -1.88 25.61 11.30
CA ALA A 109 -2.15 26.96 11.76
C ALA A 109 -0.89 27.78 11.44
N THR A 110 -0.91 28.44 10.29
CA THR A 110 -0.03 29.57 9.97
C THR A 110 -0.54 30.83 10.64
#